data_AF-A0AAV7ZP84-F1
#
_entry.id   AF-A0AAV7ZP84-F1
#
_cell.length_a   1.000
_cell.length_b   1.000
_cell.length_c   1.000
_cell.angle_alpha   90.00
_cell.angle_beta   90.00
_cell.angle_gamma   90.00
#
_symmetry.space_group_name_H-M   'P 1'
#
loop_
_entity.id
_entity.type
_entity.pdbx_description
1 polymer ?
#
loop_
_entity_poly.entity_id
_entity_poly.type
_entity_poly.pdbx_seq_one_letter_code
_entity_poly.pdbx_strand_id
1 'polypeptide(L)'
;MHPITTCILTKNKNALLQEIKKTNEINFQDEQGNSALHYACINSVPIEFIKILVENGSNEYTPLIYATGSNSSFEVIKYLVKNGANVNARNYKQNTALHYACWSKGKPVDLNSIELLIQYGADPYSVNIEGKKPENMLNSNLKNEEINKVNKLALDLLHQPMAIVDDFQKLFDRKELTDSEIQGIPVHSIWIQTRIGNSPTKIEKIIGELENSSLLDFLKWVYCGSVPTDSESIIELMEICEKLEINFQTKSGKVGILKDLNTLYKDHDSKDFTLIVEKQEIKIHKIILLARSELFRGMFSCLEKQIDQIKDQSNRPLKIINEVIKFLYTETIDQEKNLNNDELEDFYETTDYFLLNERSAIQSKIERIKVDRKKSSSWFGWGSKKKK
;
A
#
# COMPACT_ATOMS: atom_id res chain seq x y z
N MET A 1 21.82 -25.88 22.97
CA MET A 1 21.95 -25.16 21.68
C MET A 1 21.65 -26.17 20.58
N HIS A 2 20.69 -25.87 19.71
CA HIS A 2 20.18 -26.81 18.72
C HIS A 2 21.23 -27.11 17.62
N PRO A 3 21.35 -28.34 17.09
CA PRO A 3 22.35 -28.68 16.07
C PRO A 3 22.33 -27.75 14.82
N ILE A 4 21.13 -27.38 14.36
CA ILE A 4 20.94 -26.42 13.25
C ILE A 4 21.48 -25.03 13.62
N THR A 5 21.23 -24.52 14.84
CA THR A 5 21.83 -23.24 15.27
C THR A 5 23.35 -23.29 15.31
N THR A 6 23.94 -24.41 15.74
CA THR A 6 25.38 -24.60 15.75
C THR A 6 25.96 -24.53 14.34
N CYS A 7 25.29 -25.11 13.35
CA CYS A 7 25.71 -25.04 11.93
C CYS A 7 25.69 -23.60 11.38
N ILE A 8 24.70 -22.80 11.80
CA ILE A 8 24.57 -21.39 11.41
C ILE A 8 25.67 -20.54 12.05
N LEU A 9 25.92 -20.71 13.35
CA LEU A 9 26.96 -19.98 14.08
C LEU A 9 28.38 -20.35 13.60
N THR A 10 28.59 -21.61 13.22
CA THR A 10 29.86 -22.08 12.63
C THR A 10 29.97 -21.81 11.13
N LYS A 11 28.93 -21.24 10.50
CA LYS A 11 28.83 -20.95 9.07
C LYS A 11 29.14 -22.17 8.18
N ASN A 12 28.74 -23.36 8.62
CA ASN A 12 28.96 -24.61 7.88
C ASN A 12 27.71 -25.03 7.10
N LYS A 13 27.69 -24.71 5.80
CA LYS A 13 26.55 -24.96 4.89
C LYS A 13 26.27 -26.45 4.71
N ASN A 14 27.33 -27.26 4.58
CA ASN A 14 27.18 -28.69 4.34
C ASN A 14 26.61 -29.40 5.57
N ALA A 15 27.08 -29.03 6.76
CA ALA A 15 26.53 -29.53 8.01
C ALA A 15 25.07 -29.10 8.20
N LEU A 16 24.72 -27.86 7.83
CA LEU A 16 23.33 -27.38 7.88
C LEU A 16 22.40 -28.22 7.00
N LEU A 17 22.79 -28.49 5.75
CA LEU A 17 21.98 -29.30 4.83
C LEU A 17 21.84 -30.75 5.29
N GLN A 18 22.89 -31.33 5.88
CA GLN A 18 22.84 -32.67 6.45
C GLN A 18 21.89 -32.74 7.64
N GLU A 19 21.96 -31.75 8.53
CA GLU A 19 21.14 -31.74 9.74
C GLU A 19 19.66 -31.49 9.42
N ILE A 20 19.33 -30.58 8.48
CA ILE A 20 17.94 -30.36 8.01
C ILE A 20 17.35 -31.66 7.44
N LYS A 21 18.12 -32.39 6.61
CA LYS A 21 17.67 -33.67 6.03
C LYS A 21 17.47 -34.75 7.10
N LYS A 22 18.25 -34.71 8.17
CA LYS A 22 18.23 -35.74 9.22
C LYS A 22 17.09 -35.54 10.20
N THR A 23 16.85 -34.30 10.64
CA THR A 23 15.89 -34.03 11.73
C THR A 23 14.50 -33.68 11.21
N ASN A 24 14.38 -33.15 9.98
CA ASN A 24 13.13 -32.59 9.43
C ASN A 24 12.47 -31.52 10.34
N GLU A 25 13.23 -30.96 11.28
CA GLU A 25 12.79 -29.98 12.27
C GLU A 25 13.51 -28.65 12.02
N ILE A 26 12.91 -27.78 11.20
CA ILE A 26 13.49 -26.46 10.87
C ILE A 26 12.88 -25.30 11.67
N ASN A 27 11.72 -25.53 12.28
CA ASN A 27 10.90 -24.53 12.98
C ASN A 27 11.00 -24.66 14.51
N PHE A 28 12.12 -25.19 15.03
CA PHE A 28 12.35 -25.19 16.48
C PHE A 28 12.54 -23.75 16.98
N GLN A 29 12.17 -23.51 18.24
CA GLN A 29 12.38 -22.25 18.94
C GLN A 29 13.13 -22.53 20.25
N ASP A 30 14.08 -21.66 20.60
CA ASP A 30 14.70 -21.69 21.93
C ASP A 30 13.78 -21.08 23.01
N GLU A 31 14.25 -21.04 24.25
CA GLU A 31 13.50 -20.48 25.38
C GLU A 31 13.17 -18.98 25.22
N GLN A 32 13.82 -18.29 24.29
CA GLN A 32 13.56 -16.89 23.94
C GLN A 32 12.68 -16.76 22.67
N GLY A 33 12.21 -17.88 22.12
CA GLY A 33 11.40 -17.93 20.90
C GLY A 33 12.21 -17.79 19.61
N ASN A 34 13.55 -17.86 19.65
CA ASN A 34 14.38 -17.71 18.46
C ASN A 34 14.54 -19.03 17.72
N SER A 35 14.31 -18.99 16.40
CA SER A 35 14.54 -20.11 15.49
C SER A 35 15.87 -20.01 14.74
N ALA A 36 16.19 -21.04 13.96
CA ALA A 36 17.31 -21.04 13.03
C ALA A 36 17.40 -19.75 12.18
N LEU A 37 16.26 -19.29 11.64
CA LEU A 37 16.21 -18.11 10.78
C LEU A 37 16.49 -16.80 11.55
N HIS A 38 16.08 -16.72 12.82
CA HIS A 38 16.47 -15.63 13.73
C HIS A 38 17.99 -15.55 13.90
N TYR A 39 18.62 -16.68 14.24
CA TYR A 39 20.07 -16.73 14.41
C TYR A 39 20.82 -16.35 13.12
N ALA A 40 20.33 -16.79 11.96
CA ALA A 40 20.92 -16.43 10.67
C ALA A 40 20.84 -14.91 10.40
N CYS A 41 19.68 -14.28 10.64
CA CYS A 41 19.51 -12.83 10.47
C CYS A 41 20.32 -11.99 11.49
N ILE A 42 20.55 -12.50 12.70
CA ILE A 42 21.31 -11.77 13.72
C ILE A 42 22.82 -11.83 13.45
N ASN A 43 23.32 -12.99 13.00
CA ASN A 43 24.76 -13.26 12.91
C ASN A 43 25.40 -12.89 11.56
N SER A 44 24.67 -12.19 10.68
CA SER A 44 25.17 -11.73 9.38
C SER A 44 25.83 -12.85 8.57
N VAL A 45 25.15 -14.01 8.50
CA VAL A 45 25.62 -15.14 7.70
C VAL A 45 25.40 -14.89 6.21
N PRO A 46 26.10 -15.60 5.30
CA PRO A 46 25.85 -15.49 3.86
C PRO A 46 24.39 -15.76 3.52
N ILE A 47 23.87 -15.05 2.52
CA ILE A 47 22.45 -15.11 2.12
C ILE A 47 22.00 -16.53 1.75
N GLU A 48 22.92 -17.40 1.32
CA GLU A 48 22.63 -18.81 1.01
C GLU A 48 22.07 -19.57 2.21
N PHE A 49 22.47 -19.23 3.45
CA PHE A 49 21.92 -19.84 4.65
C PHE A 49 20.47 -19.41 4.85
N ILE A 50 20.16 -18.14 4.62
CA ILE A 50 18.80 -17.60 4.68
C ILE A 50 17.93 -18.28 3.61
N LYS A 51 18.43 -18.39 2.38
CA LYS A 51 17.74 -19.08 1.28
C LYS A 51 17.41 -20.52 1.63
N ILE A 52 18.41 -21.30 2.09
CA ILE A 52 18.21 -22.69 2.51
C ILE A 52 17.11 -22.79 3.58
N LEU A 53 17.14 -21.93 4.60
CA LEU A 53 16.17 -21.99 5.69
C LEU A 53 14.75 -21.63 5.21
N VAL A 54 14.61 -20.60 4.38
CA VAL A 54 13.31 -20.18 3.83
C VAL A 54 12.75 -21.24 2.86
N GLU A 55 13.57 -21.76 1.95
CA GLU A 55 13.19 -22.79 0.96
C GLU A 55 12.76 -24.10 1.62
N ASN A 56 13.31 -24.42 2.80
CA ASN A 56 12.96 -25.62 3.56
C ASN A 56 11.82 -25.38 4.57
N GLY A 57 11.07 -24.29 4.44
CA GLY A 57 9.81 -24.07 5.16
C GLY A 57 9.95 -23.34 6.50
N SER A 58 11.04 -22.59 6.72
CA SER A 58 11.11 -21.65 7.83
C SER A 58 10.18 -20.46 7.57
N ASN A 59 9.03 -20.44 8.26
CA ASN A 59 7.88 -19.59 7.95
C ASN A 59 7.46 -18.71 9.13
N GLU A 60 8.43 -18.17 9.87
CA GLU A 60 8.15 -17.37 11.07
C GLU A 60 7.97 -15.87 10.77
N TYR A 61 7.19 -15.21 11.65
CA TYR A 61 6.67 -13.86 11.42
C TYR A 61 7.68 -12.72 11.68
N THR A 62 8.77 -12.95 12.42
CA THR A 62 9.70 -11.91 12.88
C THR A 62 11.12 -11.82 12.28
N PRO A 63 11.62 -12.72 11.40
CA PRO A 63 12.98 -12.63 10.83
C PRO A 63 13.32 -11.29 10.19
N LEU A 64 12.35 -10.68 9.50
CA LEU A 64 12.51 -9.39 8.83
C LEU A 64 12.82 -8.27 9.83
N ILE A 65 12.20 -8.30 11.02
CA ILE A 65 12.46 -7.33 12.10
C ILE A 65 13.93 -7.42 12.54
N TYR A 66 14.44 -8.64 12.72
CA TYR A 66 15.82 -8.87 13.15
C TYR A 66 16.84 -8.56 12.05
N ALA A 67 16.55 -8.91 10.79
CA ALA A 67 17.39 -8.54 9.66
C ALA A 67 17.50 -7.02 9.53
N THR A 68 16.40 -6.30 9.71
CA THR A 68 16.35 -4.84 9.61
C THR A 68 17.02 -4.16 10.81
N GLY A 69 16.94 -4.74 12.01
CA GLY A 69 17.55 -4.21 13.23
C GLY A 69 19.01 -4.62 13.47
N SER A 70 19.57 -5.49 12.62
CA SER A 70 20.95 -5.98 12.71
C SER A 70 21.83 -5.38 11.61
N ASN A 71 23.11 -5.75 11.55
CA ASN A 71 23.99 -5.38 10.44
C ASN A 71 23.77 -6.26 9.18
N SER A 72 22.55 -6.78 8.97
CA SER A 72 22.27 -7.58 7.77
C SER A 72 22.32 -6.71 6.52
N SER A 73 22.77 -7.30 5.41
CA SER A 73 22.78 -6.61 4.12
C SER A 73 21.36 -6.34 3.61
N PHE A 74 21.17 -5.24 2.87
CA PHE A 74 19.93 -4.93 2.17
C PHE A 74 19.39 -6.10 1.32
N GLU A 75 20.27 -6.91 0.71
CA GLU A 75 19.86 -8.09 -0.08
C GLU A 75 19.14 -9.16 0.75
N VAL A 76 19.44 -9.30 2.05
CA VAL A 76 18.70 -10.20 2.95
C VAL A 76 17.30 -9.65 3.20
N ILE A 77 17.18 -8.35 3.48
CA ILE A 77 15.89 -7.66 3.70
C ILE A 77 15.02 -7.80 2.45
N LYS A 78 15.57 -7.46 1.28
CA LYS A 78 14.94 -7.60 -0.04
C LYS A 78 14.49 -9.02 -0.33
N TYR A 79 15.32 -10.02 -0.04
CA TYR A 79 14.95 -11.42 -0.23
C TYR A 79 13.78 -11.83 0.66
N LEU A 80 13.81 -11.49 1.96
CA LEU A 80 12.74 -11.81 2.90
C LEU A 80 11.41 -11.15 2.50
N VAL A 81 11.43 -9.86 2.18
CA VAL A 81 10.24 -9.10 1.74
C VAL A 81 9.64 -9.71 0.47
N LYS A 82 10.46 -10.04 -0.53
CA LYS A 82 10.00 -10.66 -1.79
C LYS A 82 9.44 -12.08 -1.62
N ASN A 83 9.81 -12.78 -0.55
CA ASN A 83 9.32 -14.13 -0.25
C ASN A 83 8.18 -14.11 0.79
N GLY A 84 7.43 -13.01 0.87
CA GLY A 84 6.21 -12.93 1.67
C GLY A 84 6.42 -12.75 3.16
N ALA A 85 7.59 -12.28 3.61
CA ALA A 85 7.76 -11.89 5.00
C ALA A 85 6.76 -10.79 5.38
N ASN A 86 6.08 -10.95 6.51
CA ASN A 86 5.12 -9.96 7.00
C ASN A 86 5.85 -8.69 7.44
N VAL A 87 5.79 -7.64 6.60
CA VAL A 87 6.42 -6.33 6.84
C VAL A 87 5.90 -5.59 8.08
N ASN A 88 4.67 -5.91 8.49
CA ASN A 88 3.98 -5.31 9.64
C ASN A 88 3.99 -6.20 10.88
N ALA A 89 4.73 -7.31 10.84
CA ALA A 89 4.90 -8.15 12.02
C ALA A 89 5.45 -7.34 13.20
N ARG A 90 4.99 -7.70 14.39
CA ARG A 90 5.33 -7.04 15.65
C ARG A 90 6.07 -8.00 16.55
N ASN A 91 7.19 -7.55 17.11
CA ASN A 91 7.88 -8.30 18.16
C ASN A 91 7.23 -8.08 19.54
N TYR A 92 7.80 -8.65 20.60
CA TYR A 92 7.30 -8.50 21.98
C TYR A 92 7.28 -7.04 22.50
N LYS A 93 8.00 -6.12 21.85
CA LYS A 93 7.93 -4.67 22.11
C LYS A 93 7.01 -3.94 21.14
N GLN A 94 6.18 -4.66 20.38
CA GLN A 94 5.37 -4.12 19.30
C GLN A 94 6.14 -3.31 18.24
N ASN A 95 7.46 -3.47 18.16
CA ASN A 95 8.24 -2.85 17.09
C ASN A 95 8.05 -3.66 15.81
N THR A 96 7.93 -2.95 14.68
CA THR A 96 7.89 -3.50 13.32
C THR A 96 9.26 -3.42 12.65
N ALA A 97 9.43 -4.03 11.48
CA ALA A 97 10.65 -3.87 10.69
C ALA A 97 10.95 -2.39 10.41
N LEU A 98 9.92 -1.58 10.13
CA LEU A 98 10.06 -0.15 9.87
C LEU A 98 10.53 0.66 11.08
N HIS A 99 10.15 0.28 12.31
CA HIS A 99 10.71 0.87 13.53
C HIS A 99 12.23 0.67 13.61
N TYR A 100 12.71 -0.53 13.26
CA TYR A 100 14.13 -0.84 13.27
C TYR A 100 14.88 -0.20 12.10
N ALA A 101 14.26 -0.07 10.91
CA ALA A 101 14.85 0.63 9.77
C ALA A 101 15.12 2.11 10.09
N CYS A 102 14.21 2.72 10.87
CA CYS A 102 14.34 4.10 11.32
C CYS A 102 15.24 4.25 12.56
N TRP A 103 15.56 3.15 13.26
CA TRP A 103 16.41 3.17 14.44
C TRP A 103 17.87 2.99 14.05
N SER A 104 18.66 4.06 14.16
CA SER A 104 20.11 3.96 14.01
C SER A 104 20.83 4.15 15.34
N LYS A 105 21.94 3.45 15.59
CA LYS A 105 22.83 3.72 16.73
C LYS A 105 23.98 4.64 16.32
N GLY A 106 23.66 5.84 15.85
CA GLY A 106 24.65 6.82 15.41
C GLY A 106 25.21 6.61 14.00
N LYS A 107 24.50 5.88 13.14
CA LYS A 107 24.77 5.77 11.69
C LYS A 107 23.65 6.42 10.88
N PRO A 108 23.85 6.78 9.61
CA PRO A 108 22.74 7.13 8.73
C PRO A 108 21.74 5.97 8.65
N VAL A 109 20.44 6.26 8.60
CA VAL A 109 19.42 5.25 8.34
C VAL A 109 19.53 4.76 6.89
N ASP A 110 19.20 3.50 6.65
CA ASP A 110 19.21 2.93 5.30
C ASP A 110 17.91 3.27 4.56
N LEU A 111 17.97 4.30 3.71
CA LEU A 111 16.82 4.75 2.92
C LEU A 111 16.29 3.66 1.99
N ASN A 112 17.13 2.78 1.45
CA ASN A 112 16.68 1.71 0.55
C ASN A 112 15.82 0.70 1.30
N SER A 113 16.20 0.37 2.53
CA SER A 113 15.40 -0.50 3.40
C SER A 113 14.08 0.16 3.79
N ILE A 114 14.07 1.45 4.13
CA ILE A 114 12.84 2.20 4.43
C ILE A 114 11.91 2.23 3.22
N GLU A 115 12.43 2.61 2.04
CA GLU A 115 11.67 2.68 0.80
C GLU A 115 11.09 1.31 0.42
N LEU A 116 11.90 0.25 0.44
CA LEU A 116 11.44 -1.11 0.15
C LEU A 116 10.34 -1.55 1.12
N LEU A 117 10.49 -1.30 2.41
CA LEU A 117 9.47 -1.66 3.40
C LEU A 117 8.16 -0.90 3.16
N ILE A 118 8.21 0.41 2.88
CA ILE A 118 7.04 1.21 2.53
C ILE A 118 6.38 0.74 1.23
N GLN A 119 7.17 0.45 0.19
CA GLN A 119 6.69 -0.08 -1.08
C GLN A 119 5.91 -1.39 -0.92
N TYR A 120 6.31 -2.22 0.04
CA TYR A 120 5.67 -3.50 0.38
C TYR A 120 4.65 -3.39 1.52
N GLY A 121 4.19 -2.18 1.85
CA GLY A 121 3.05 -1.96 2.73
C GLY A 121 3.38 -1.87 4.23
N ALA A 122 4.63 -1.61 4.61
CA ALA A 122 4.97 -1.36 6.00
C ALA A 122 4.29 -0.08 6.51
N ASP A 123 3.66 -0.13 7.68
CA ASP A 123 2.90 0.98 8.25
C ASP A 123 3.82 1.99 8.98
N PRO A 124 4.02 3.22 8.45
CA PRO A 124 4.85 4.25 9.09
C PRO A 124 4.20 4.89 10.31
N TYR A 125 2.94 4.58 10.63
CA TYR A 125 2.21 5.12 11.77
C TYR A 125 2.02 4.10 12.90
N SER A 126 2.48 2.87 12.70
CA SER A 126 2.44 1.83 13.73
C SER A 126 3.13 2.32 15.00
N VAL A 127 2.50 2.13 16.16
CA VAL A 127 3.09 2.49 17.46
C VAL A 127 3.61 1.24 18.17
N ASN A 128 4.77 1.37 18.82
CA ASN A 128 5.30 0.36 19.71
C ASN A 128 4.74 0.51 21.15
N ILE A 129 5.19 -0.33 22.10
CA ILE A 129 4.74 -0.25 23.51
C ILE A 129 5.11 1.08 24.21
N GLU A 130 6.08 1.83 23.68
CA GLU A 130 6.45 3.16 24.19
C GLU A 130 5.61 4.28 23.55
N GLY A 131 4.66 3.94 22.67
CA GLY A 131 3.86 4.90 21.92
C GLY A 131 4.61 5.62 20.81
N LYS A 132 5.79 5.14 20.42
CA LYS A 132 6.62 5.73 19.36
C LYS A 132 6.26 5.14 18.00
N LYS A 133 6.13 6.01 17.00
CA LYS A 133 6.07 5.65 15.56
C LYS A 133 7.49 5.45 15.00
N PRO A 134 7.65 4.78 13.84
CA PRO A 134 8.93 4.68 13.14
C PRO A 134 9.67 6.01 12.98
N GLU A 135 9.00 7.09 12.59
CA GLU A 135 9.63 8.42 12.48
C GLU A 135 10.23 8.92 13.81
N ASN A 136 9.65 8.55 14.95
CA ASN A 136 10.13 8.94 16.27
C ASN A 136 11.37 8.13 16.69
N MET A 137 11.73 7.09 15.92
CA MET A 137 12.94 6.30 16.11
C MET A 137 14.15 6.91 15.38
N LEU A 138 13.93 7.87 14.47
CA LEU A 138 14.98 8.60 13.77
C LEU A 138 15.85 9.38 14.77
N ASN A 139 17.17 9.32 14.60
CA ASN A 139 18.11 10.01 15.48
C ASN A 139 18.07 11.52 15.27
N SER A 140 17.36 12.25 16.13
CA SER A 140 17.30 13.72 16.10
C SER A 140 18.43 14.43 16.85
N ASN A 141 19.27 13.69 17.59
CA ASN A 141 20.20 14.25 18.57
C ASN A 141 21.67 14.39 18.13
N LEU A 142 22.00 14.27 16.84
CA LEU A 142 23.39 14.38 16.37
C LEU A 142 23.62 15.70 15.63
N LYS A 143 24.69 16.43 15.99
CA LYS A 143 25.20 17.62 15.27
C LYS A 143 25.87 17.23 13.93
N ASN A 144 25.29 16.30 13.18
CA ASN A 144 25.81 15.83 11.91
C ASN A 144 24.82 16.18 10.79
N GLU A 145 25.20 17.14 9.93
CA GLU A 145 24.37 17.63 8.84
C GLU A 145 23.99 16.53 7.83
N GLU A 146 24.85 15.55 7.60
CA GLU A 146 24.57 14.45 6.68
C GLU A 146 23.46 13.54 7.21
N ILE A 147 23.49 13.22 8.51
CA ILE A 147 22.45 12.43 9.18
C ILE A 147 21.11 13.19 9.15
N ASN A 148 21.13 14.51 9.35
CA ASN A 148 19.91 15.32 9.31
C ASN A 148 19.29 15.39 7.90
N LYS A 149 20.11 15.47 6.85
CA LYS A 149 19.64 15.38 5.45
C LYS A 149 18.99 14.03 5.17
N VAL A 150 19.62 12.93 5.57
CA VAL A 150 19.09 11.58 5.39
C VAL A 150 17.80 11.37 6.20
N ASN A 151 17.73 11.85 7.44
CA ASN A 151 16.51 11.78 8.24
C ASN A 151 15.36 12.58 7.62
N LYS A 152 15.64 13.73 6.99
CA LYS A 152 14.63 14.50 6.27
C LYS A 152 14.06 13.68 5.09
N LEU A 153 14.92 13.04 4.31
CA LEU A 153 14.48 12.16 3.21
C LEU A 153 13.69 10.95 3.73
N ALA A 154 14.10 10.37 4.86
CA ALA A 154 13.35 9.31 5.51
C ALA A 154 11.97 9.80 5.98
N LEU A 155 11.87 10.99 6.58
CA LEU A 155 10.59 11.61 6.94
C LEU A 155 9.73 11.85 5.72
N ASP A 156 10.30 12.32 4.62
CA ASP A 156 9.58 12.52 3.37
C ASP A 156 9.02 11.18 2.85
N LEU A 157 9.78 10.09 2.91
CA LEU A 157 9.33 8.73 2.54
C LEU A 157 8.20 8.21 3.47
N LEU A 158 8.35 8.38 4.78
CA LEU A 158 7.38 7.93 5.79
C LEU A 158 6.07 8.73 5.74
N HIS A 159 6.15 9.99 5.30
CA HIS A 159 5.01 10.89 5.20
C HIS A 159 4.41 11.00 3.81
N GLN A 160 4.90 10.25 2.80
CA GLN A 160 4.27 10.23 1.49
C GLN A 160 2.81 9.77 1.64
N PRO A 161 1.82 10.63 1.36
CA PRO A 161 0.48 10.15 1.12
C PRO A 161 0.49 9.57 -0.29
N MET A 162 0.50 8.24 -0.39
CA MET A 162 0.28 7.60 -1.67
C MET A 162 -1.18 7.90 -2.08
N ALA A 163 -1.35 8.67 -3.14
CA ALA A 163 -2.66 9.12 -3.61
C ALA A 163 -3.25 8.10 -4.60
N ILE A 164 -4.54 8.23 -4.92
CA ILE A 164 -5.19 7.45 -5.99
C ILE A 164 -4.35 7.40 -7.27
N VAL A 165 -3.72 8.52 -7.59
CA VAL A 165 -2.82 8.69 -8.73
C VAL A 165 -1.65 7.72 -8.68
N ASP A 166 -1.02 7.58 -7.52
CA ASP A 166 0.14 6.73 -7.30
C ASP A 166 -0.25 5.25 -7.32
N ASP A 167 -1.45 4.92 -6.83
CA ASP A 167 -2.02 3.56 -6.89
C ASP A 167 -2.30 3.12 -8.34
N PHE A 168 -2.86 4.00 -9.16
CA PHE A 168 -2.99 3.74 -10.60
C PHE A 168 -1.62 3.66 -11.27
N GLN A 169 -0.69 4.56 -10.95
CA GLN A 169 0.65 4.54 -11.51
C GLN A 169 1.37 3.21 -11.24
N LYS A 170 1.29 2.70 -10.00
CA LYS A 170 1.79 1.37 -9.60
C LYS A 170 1.13 0.22 -10.36
N LEU A 171 -0.14 0.35 -10.77
CA LEU A 171 -0.81 -0.65 -11.59
C LEU A 171 -0.16 -0.71 -12.98
N PHE A 172 0.14 0.44 -13.60
CA PHE A 172 0.76 0.53 -14.92
C PHE A 172 2.26 0.26 -14.94
N ASP A 173 2.96 0.44 -13.82
CA ASP A 173 4.41 0.21 -13.74
C ASP A 173 4.79 -1.25 -13.43
N ARG A 174 3.81 -2.17 -13.41
CA ARG A 174 4.07 -3.62 -13.36
C ARG A 174 4.71 -4.08 -14.67
N LYS A 175 5.66 -5.00 -14.55
CA LYS A 175 6.63 -5.39 -15.61
C LYS A 175 6.06 -5.85 -16.95
N GLU A 176 4.75 -6.03 -17.07
CA GLU A 176 3.94 -5.87 -18.27
C GLU A 176 2.50 -6.16 -17.81
N LEU A 177 1.55 -5.27 -18.12
CA LEU A 177 0.16 -5.69 -18.15
C LEU A 177 0.05 -6.67 -19.32
N THR A 178 -0.42 -7.89 -19.08
CA THR A 178 -0.62 -8.85 -20.16
C THR A 178 -1.65 -8.31 -21.15
N ASP A 179 -1.54 -8.64 -22.44
CA ASP A 179 -2.55 -8.25 -23.44
C ASP A 179 -3.97 -8.69 -23.04
N SER A 180 -4.09 -9.78 -22.27
CA SER A 180 -5.34 -10.22 -21.63
C SER A 180 -5.86 -9.25 -20.57
N GLU A 181 -5.00 -8.60 -19.79
CA GLU A 181 -5.36 -7.59 -18.80
C GLU A 181 -5.68 -6.24 -19.45
N ILE A 182 -5.09 -5.92 -20.60
CA ILE A 182 -5.39 -4.69 -21.36
C ILE A 182 -6.68 -4.87 -22.18
N GLN A 183 -6.81 -5.98 -22.92
CA GLN A 183 -7.93 -6.27 -23.81
C GLN A 183 -9.16 -6.88 -23.11
N GLY A 184 -8.98 -7.53 -21.95
CA GLY A 184 -10.04 -8.19 -21.18
C GLY A 184 -10.77 -7.31 -20.16
N ILE A 185 -10.55 -6.00 -20.19
CA ILE A 185 -11.21 -5.03 -19.29
C ILE A 185 -12.31 -4.30 -20.08
N PRO A 186 -13.59 -4.69 -19.93
CA PRO A 186 -14.75 -3.90 -20.37
C PRO A 186 -14.75 -2.45 -19.86
N VAL A 187 -13.95 -2.18 -18.82
CA VAL A 187 -13.87 -0.96 -17.98
C VAL A 187 -13.01 0.16 -18.57
N HIS A 188 -12.15 -0.10 -19.57
CA HIS A 188 -11.40 0.97 -20.27
C HIS A 188 -12.38 1.94 -20.91
N SER A 189 -13.39 1.41 -21.58
CA SER A 189 -14.42 2.21 -22.23
C SER A 189 -15.06 3.20 -21.26
N ILE A 190 -15.37 2.80 -20.02
CA ILE A 190 -16.05 3.60 -19.00
C ILE A 190 -15.11 4.67 -18.42
N TRP A 191 -13.90 4.28 -18.01
CA TRP A 191 -12.96 5.21 -17.40
C TRP A 191 -12.46 6.23 -18.42
N ILE A 192 -12.18 5.77 -19.64
CA ILE A 192 -11.88 6.62 -20.77
C ILE A 192 -13.09 7.51 -21.04
N GLN A 193 -14.31 6.99 -21.21
CA GLN A 193 -15.53 7.81 -21.37
C GLN A 193 -15.69 8.89 -20.29
N THR A 194 -15.43 8.57 -19.02
CA THR A 194 -15.58 9.54 -17.92
C THR A 194 -14.51 10.64 -18.00
N ARG A 195 -13.28 10.26 -18.36
CA ARG A 195 -12.16 11.18 -18.53
C ARG A 195 -12.32 12.07 -19.75
N ILE A 196 -12.76 11.47 -20.85
CA ILE A 196 -12.66 12.05 -22.20
C ILE A 196 -14.00 12.48 -22.81
N GLY A 197 -15.13 12.04 -22.27
CA GLY A 197 -16.47 12.44 -22.73
C GLY A 197 -16.88 11.97 -24.13
N ASN A 198 -16.19 11.00 -24.74
CA ASN A 198 -16.47 10.52 -26.10
C ASN A 198 -17.11 9.14 -26.14
N SER A 199 -17.77 8.82 -27.25
CA SER A 199 -18.38 7.51 -27.48
C SER A 199 -17.34 6.36 -27.50
N PRO A 200 -17.64 5.20 -26.89
CA PRO A 200 -16.74 4.04 -26.85
C PRO A 200 -16.22 3.58 -28.23
N THR A 201 -17.05 3.68 -29.28
CA THR A 201 -16.68 3.31 -30.64
C THR A 201 -15.58 4.19 -31.25
N LYS A 202 -15.58 5.50 -30.96
CA LYS A 202 -14.53 6.44 -31.39
C LYS A 202 -13.21 6.15 -30.65
N ILE A 203 -13.31 5.73 -29.38
CA ILE A 203 -12.18 5.38 -28.51
C ILE A 203 -11.48 4.12 -29.00
N GLU A 204 -12.22 3.03 -29.17
CA GLU A 204 -11.68 1.72 -29.57
C GLU A 204 -10.95 1.82 -30.91
N LYS A 205 -11.50 2.61 -31.84
CA LYS A 205 -10.86 2.88 -33.13
C LYS A 205 -9.52 3.59 -32.96
N ILE A 206 -9.46 4.67 -32.19
CA ILE A 206 -8.24 5.47 -32.01
C ILE A 206 -7.18 4.66 -31.25
N ILE A 207 -7.56 3.94 -30.18
CA ILE A 207 -6.65 3.09 -29.39
C ILE A 207 -6.03 1.99 -30.26
N GLY A 208 -6.81 1.37 -31.14
CA GLY A 208 -6.32 0.33 -32.04
C GLY A 208 -5.32 0.82 -33.09
N GLU A 209 -5.18 2.14 -33.27
CA GLU A 209 -4.27 2.78 -34.23
C GLU A 209 -2.99 3.33 -33.55
N LEU A 210 -2.88 3.29 -32.21
CA LEU A 210 -1.73 3.82 -31.46
C LEU A 210 -0.57 2.82 -31.37
N GLU A 211 0.66 3.33 -31.38
CA GLU A 211 1.84 2.56 -30.98
C GLU A 211 1.83 2.28 -29.46
N ASN A 212 2.49 1.20 -29.03
CA ASN A 212 2.45 0.76 -27.62
C ASN A 212 2.94 1.81 -26.63
N SER A 213 3.95 2.62 -27.00
CA SER A 213 4.45 3.73 -26.18
C SER A 213 3.40 4.82 -26.02
N SER A 214 2.83 5.31 -27.12
CA SER A 214 1.81 6.36 -27.12
C SER A 214 0.51 5.89 -26.45
N LEU A 215 0.15 4.60 -26.59
CA LEU A 215 -0.96 3.99 -25.88
C LEU A 215 -0.69 3.97 -24.36
N LEU A 216 0.51 3.59 -23.93
CA LEU A 216 0.86 3.56 -22.52
C LEU A 216 0.83 4.97 -21.91
N ASP A 217 1.38 5.97 -22.61
CA ASP A 217 1.35 7.36 -22.16
C ASP A 217 -0.07 7.92 -22.13
N PHE A 218 -0.89 7.57 -23.12
CA PHE A 218 -2.32 7.89 -23.13
C PHE A 218 -3.04 7.25 -21.94
N LEU A 219 -2.80 5.97 -21.64
CA LEU A 219 -3.39 5.28 -20.50
C LEU A 219 -2.89 5.86 -19.16
N LYS A 220 -1.60 6.16 -19.02
CA LYS A 220 -1.06 6.84 -17.82
C LYS A 220 -1.66 8.23 -17.64
N TRP A 221 -1.90 8.97 -18.71
CA TRP A 221 -2.61 10.24 -18.64
C TRP A 221 -4.08 10.07 -18.28
N VAL A 222 -4.77 9.12 -18.92
CA VAL A 222 -6.16 8.78 -18.59
C VAL A 222 -6.21 8.43 -17.12
N TYR A 223 -5.53 7.40 -16.63
CA TYR A 223 -5.75 6.89 -15.28
C TYR A 223 -5.04 7.68 -14.17
N CYS A 224 -3.83 8.16 -14.44
CA CYS A 224 -2.97 8.80 -13.44
C CYS A 224 -2.86 10.31 -13.64
N GLY A 225 -3.39 10.87 -14.74
CA GLY A 225 -3.17 12.29 -15.09
C GLY A 225 -1.70 12.66 -15.24
N SER A 226 -0.85 11.64 -15.37
CA SER A 226 0.58 11.78 -15.62
C SER A 226 0.76 12.30 -17.03
N VAL A 227 1.70 13.21 -17.20
CA VAL A 227 2.05 13.78 -18.49
C VAL A 227 3.48 13.33 -18.79
N PRO A 228 3.77 12.86 -20.01
CA PRO A 228 5.13 12.52 -20.41
C PRO A 228 6.10 13.67 -20.14
N THR A 229 7.38 13.35 -19.91
CA THR A 229 8.37 14.38 -19.56
C THR A 229 9.07 14.99 -20.77
N ASP A 230 9.13 14.27 -21.88
CA ASP A 230 9.72 14.74 -23.13
C ASP A 230 8.67 15.43 -24.02
N SER A 231 9.13 16.41 -24.81
CA SER A 231 8.25 17.25 -25.62
C SER A 231 7.54 16.48 -26.74
N GLU A 232 8.13 15.42 -27.26
CA GLU A 232 7.58 14.64 -28.38
C GLU A 232 6.35 13.86 -27.93
N SER A 233 6.47 13.10 -26.84
CA SER A 233 5.37 12.34 -26.24
C SER A 233 4.25 13.26 -25.71
N ILE A 234 4.58 14.48 -25.25
CA ILE A 234 3.57 15.49 -24.89
C ILE A 234 2.76 15.92 -26.13
N ILE A 235 3.42 16.19 -27.25
CA ILE A 235 2.77 16.61 -28.50
C ILE A 235 1.84 15.48 -28.99
N GLU A 236 2.33 14.24 -29.02
CA GLU A 236 1.51 13.08 -29.41
C GLU A 236 0.27 12.94 -28.52
N LEU A 237 0.42 13.05 -27.21
CA LEU A 237 -0.71 12.98 -26.27
C LEU A 237 -1.72 14.12 -26.50
N MET A 238 -1.24 15.32 -26.81
CA MET A 238 -2.10 16.46 -27.17
C MET A 238 -2.84 16.21 -28.48
N GLU A 239 -2.20 15.63 -29.50
CA GLU A 239 -2.84 15.26 -30.77
C GLU A 239 -3.91 14.17 -30.58
N ILE A 240 -3.66 13.17 -29.72
CA ILE A 240 -4.66 12.16 -29.36
C ILE A 240 -5.86 12.83 -28.69
N CYS A 241 -5.61 13.77 -27.78
CA CYS A 241 -6.65 14.54 -27.11
C CYS A 241 -7.45 15.40 -28.08
N GLU A 242 -6.81 16.02 -29.07
CA GLU A 242 -7.46 16.82 -30.13
C GLU A 242 -8.33 15.94 -31.05
N LYS A 243 -7.83 14.77 -31.48
CA LYS A 243 -8.63 13.78 -32.25
C LYS A 243 -9.87 13.33 -31.49
N LEU A 244 -9.74 13.24 -30.17
CA LEU A 244 -10.84 12.94 -29.26
C LEU A 244 -11.63 14.19 -28.87
N GLU A 245 -11.35 15.39 -29.35
CA GLU A 245 -12.09 16.62 -29.00
C GLU A 245 -12.09 16.92 -27.47
N ILE A 246 -11.01 16.58 -26.78
CA ILE A 246 -10.85 16.77 -25.32
C ILE A 246 -9.92 17.93 -25.03
N ASN A 247 -10.29 18.74 -24.04
CA ASN A 247 -9.37 19.74 -23.50
C ASN A 247 -8.38 19.09 -22.51
N PHE A 248 -7.19 18.77 -23.00
CA PHE A 248 -6.06 18.23 -22.25
C PHE A 248 -5.79 19.00 -20.94
N GLN A 249 -5.73 20.34 -20.98
CA GLN A 249 -5.36 21.17 -19.83
C GLN A 249 -6.36 21.07 -18.67
N THR A 250 -7.65 20.93 -18.98
CA THR A 250 -8.70 20.85 -17.94
C THR A 250 -8.75 19.50 -17.22
N LYS A 251 -8.09 18.48 -17.79
CA LYS A 251 -8.13 17.07 -17.36
C LYS A 251 -6.75 16.53 -16.96
N SER A 252 -5.70 17.32 -17.13
CA SER A 252 -4.32 17.01 -16.72
C SER A 252 -4.12 17.20 -15.21
N GLY A 253 -3.37 16.27 -14.59
CA GLY A 253 -2.94 16.36 -13.20
C GLY A 253 -4.00 16.00 -12.16
N LYS A 254 -3.56 16.01 -10.89
CA LYS A 254 -4.29 15.44 -9.74
C LYS A 254 -5.70 15.99 -9.52
N VAL A 255 -5.90 17.30 -9.70
CA VAL A 255 -7.20 17.95 -9.48
C VAL A 255 -8.24 17.50 -10.50
N GLY A 256 -7.85 17.32 -11.76
CA GLY A 256 -8.72 16.80 -12.81
C GLY A 256 -9.17 15.36 -12.52
N ILE A 257 -8.22 14.50 -12.11
CA ILE A 257 -8.48 13.10 -11.76
C ILE A 257 -9.53 12.99 -10.65
N LEU A 258 -9.37 13.74 -9.56
CA LEU A 258 -10.30 13.70 -8.43
C LEU A 258 -11.70 14.18 -8.82
N LYS A 259 -11.80 15.18 -9.70
CA LYS A 259 -13.09 15.65 -10.22
C LYS A 259 -13.79 14.57 -11.04
N ASP A 260 -13.04 13.83 -11.84
CA ASP A 260 -13.58 12.78 -12.70
C ASP A 260 -13.98 11.55 -11.89
N LEU A 261 -13.20 11.16 -10.88
CA LEU A 261 -13.56 10.07 -9.96
C LEU A 261 -14.81 10.37 -9.13
N ASN A 262 -14.98 11.63 -8.71
CA ASN A 262 -16.21 12.07 -8.07
C ASN A 262 -17.44 11.98 -9.00
N THR A 263 -17.23 12.18 -10.31
CA THR A 263 -18.27 11.96 -11.32
C THR A 263 -18.56 10.46 -11.46
N LEU A 264 -17.51 9.63 -11.59
CA LEU A 264 -17.62 8.18 -11.70
C LEU A 264 -18.30 7.53 -10.50
N TYR A 265 -18.05 8.02 -9.29
CA TYR A 265 -18.71 7.52 -8.08
C TYR A 265 -20.25 7.64 -8.16
N LYS A 266 -20.72 8.72 -8.79
CA LYS A 266 -22.15 9.03 -8.97
C LYS A 266 -22.77 8.28 -10.16
N ASP A 267 -21.96 7.73 -11.06
CA ASP A 267 -22.45 6.85 -12.10
C ASP A 267 -22.81 5.49 -11.50
N HIS A 268 -24.10 5.16 -11.52
CA HIS A 268 -24.60 3.90 -10.99
C HIS A 268 -24.73 2.82 -12.06
N ASP A 269 -24.82 3.21 -13.33
CA ASP A 269 -25.11 2.31 -14.44
C ASP A 269 -23.84 1.62 -14.92
N SER A 270 -22.70 2.29 -14.80
CA SER A 270 -21.39 1.78 -15.21
C SER A 270 -20.68 0.86 -14.21
N LYS A 271 -21.26 0.65 -13.01
CA LYS A 271 -20.65 -0.19 -11.98
C LYS A 271 -20.75 -1.68 -12.36
N ASP A 272 -19.61 -2.34 -12.43
CA ASP A 272 -19.42 -3.68 -13.02
C ASP A 272 -19.11 -4.79 -11.99
N PHE A 273 -19.11 -4.45 -10.70
CA PHE A 273 -18.90 -5.40 -9.61
C PHE A 273 -19.85 -5.16 -8.44
N THR A 274 -20.27 -6.22 -7.76
CA THR A 274 -21.23 -6.16 -6.65
C THR A 274 -20.65 -6.76 -5.37
N LEU A 275 -20.59 -5.98 -4.29
CA LEU A 275 -20.25 -6.44 -2.95
C LEU A 275 -21.54 -6.65 -2.14
N ILE A 276 -21.78 -7.88 -1.68
CA ILE A 276 -22.97 -8.24 -0.90
C ILE A 276 -22.65 -8.11 0.59
N VAL A 277 -23.24 -7.14 1.26
CA VAL A 277 -23.05 -6.84 2.69
C VAL A 277 -24.38 -6.94 3.41
N GLU A 278 -24.49 -7.75 4.47
CA GLU A 278 -25.75 -7.91 5.24
C GLU A 278 -27.01 -8.19 4.39
N LYS A 279 -26.84 -8.90 3.26
CA LYS A 279 -27.87 -9.19 2.24
C LYS A 279 -28.27 -8.01 1.34
N GLN A 280 -27.56 -6.89 1.41
CA GLN A 280 -27.68 -5.76 0.48
C GLN A 280 -26.56 -5.77 -0.54
N GLU A 281 -26.86 -5.27 -1.73
CA GLU A 281 -25.90 -5.18 -2.84
C GLU A 281 -25.31 -3.77 -2.92
N ILE A 282 -23.98 -3.68 -2.88
CA ILE A 282 -23.23 -2.45 -3.13
C ILE A 282 -22.54 -2.60 -4.48
N LYS A 283 -22.99 -1.85 -5.47
CA LYS A 283 -22.33 -1.78 -6.77
C LYS A 283 -21.07 -0.90 -6.69
N ILE A 284 -20.00 -1.33 -7.35
CA ILE A 284 -18.70 -0.65 -7.39
C ILE A 284 -17.98 -0.96 -8.71
N HIS A 285 -17.14 -0.03 -9.17
CA HIS A 285 -16.22 -0.27 -10.27
C HIS A 285 -15.07 -1.18 -9.85
N LYS A 286 -14.92 -2.32 -10.53
CA LYS A 286 -13.86 -3.32 -10.28
C LYS A 286 -12.47 -2.70 -10.34
N ILE A 287 -12.25 -1.75 -11.25
CA ILE A 287 -10.96 -1.05 -11.42
C ILE A 287 -10.55 -0.25 -10.18
N ILE A 288 -11.52 0.31 -9.45
CA ILE A 288 -11.25 1.04 -8.20
C ILE A 288 -10.78 0.08 -7.11
N LEU A 289 -11.39 -1.10 -7.02
CA LEU A 289 -10.94 -2.15 -6.11
C LEU A 289 -9.54 -2.67 -6.48
N LEU A 290 -9.29 -2.93 -7.77
CA LEU A 290 -7.98 -3.40 -8.28
C LEU A 290 -6.84 -2.41 -7.97
N ALA A 291 -7.10 -1.11 -8.14
CA ALA A 291 -6.09 -0.09 -7.88
C ALA A 291 -5.81 0.06 -6.38
N ARG A 292 -6.86 0.07 -5.56
CA ARG A 292 -6.80 0.59 -4.18
C ARG A 292 -6.68 -0.48 -3.11
N SER A 293 -6.90 -1.75 -3.46
CA SER A 293 -6.91 -2.87 -2.52
C SER A 293 -6.06 -4.03 -3.03
N GLU A 294 -5.09 -4.43 -2.23
CA GLU A 294 -4.29 -5.63 -2.52
C GLU A 294 -5.12 -6.91 -2.41
N LEU A 295 -6.09 -6.94 -1.49
CA LEU A 295 -7.02 -8.04 -1.31
C LEU A 295 -7.76 -8.35 -2.61
N PHE A 296 -8.43 -7.33 -3.16
CA PHE A 296 -9.22 -7.49 -4.38
C PHE A 296 -8.32 -7.77 -5.59
N ARG A 297 -7.12 -7.21 -5.62
CA ARG A 297 -6.13 -7.51 -6.68
C ARG A 297 -5.70 -8.96 -6.68
N GLY A 298 -5.31 -9.50 -5.52
CA GLY A 298 -4.97 -10.92 -5.38
C GLY A 298 -6.15 -11.81 -5.73
N MET A 299 -7.33 -11.47 -5.21
CA MET A 299 -8.58 -12.18 -5.49
C MET A 299 -8.89 -12.26 -6.99
N PHE A 300 -8.83 -11.13 -7.71
CA PHE A 300 -9.10 -11.10 -9.14
C PHE A 300 -8.03 -11.80 -9.97
N SER A 301 -6.77 -11.86 -9.50
CA SER A 301 -5.68 -12.56 -10.19
C SER A 301 -5.77 -14.10 -10.07
N CYS A 302 -6.31 -14.61 -8.96
CA CYS A 302 -6.39 -16.05 -8.69
C CYS A 302 -7.62 -16.74 -9.32
N LEU A 303 -8.52 -15.99 -9.95
CA LEU A 303 -9.82 -16.48 -10.39
C LEU A 303 -9.89 -16.40 -11.91
N GLU A 304 -9.70 -17.55 -12.59
CA GLU A 304 -9.82 -17.70 -14.04
C GLU A 304 -11.22 -17.36 -14.60
N LYS A 305 -12.24 -17.17 -13.75
CA LYS A 305 -13.61 -16.81 -14.14
C LYS A 305 -13.92 -15.35 -13.83
N GLN A 306 -14.70 -14.73 -14.72
CA GLN A 306 -15.36 -13.45 -14.47
C GLN A 306 -16.25 -13.57 -13.23
N ILE A 307 -15.76 -13.07 -12.10
CA ILE A 307 -16.57 -12.81 -10.91
C ILE A 307 -17.03 -11.36 -10.97
N ASP A 308 -18.35 -11.19 -11.00
CA ASP A 308 -19.08 -9.93 -11.00
C ASP A 308 -19.67 -9.60 -9.62
N GLN A 309 -19.64 -10.54 -8.66
CA GLN A 309 -20.11 -10.32 -7.30
C GLN A 309 -19.35 -11.12 -6.23
N ILE A 310 -19.24 -10.56 -5.02
CA ILE A 310 -18.72 -11.27 -3.86
C ILE A 310 -19.47 -10.90 -2.58
N LYS A 311 -19.55 -11.84 -1.64
CA LYS A 311 -20.08 -11.58 -0.30
C LYS A 311 -18.99 -11.07 0.62
N ASP A 312 -19.25 -9.96 1.30
CA ASP A 312 -18.39 -9.44 2.35
C ASP A 312 -18.33 -10.41 3.54
N GLN A 313 -17.13 -10.58 4.09
CA GLN A 313 -16.86 -11.41 5.26
C GLN A 313 -16.22 -10.61 6.41
N SER A 314 -16.14 -9.28 6.28
CA SER A 314 -15.58 -8.40 7.31
C SER A 314 -16.41 -8.38 8.60
N ASN A 315 -17.69 -8.76 8.50
CA ASN A 315 -18.71 -8.59 9.56
C ASN A 315 -18.88 -7.13 10.01
N ARG A 316 -18.53 -6.17 9.15
CA ARG A 316 -18.68 -4.74 9.44
C ARG A 316 -20.07 -4.25 9.02
N PRO A 317 -20.63 -3.26 9.73
CA PRO A 317 -21.93 -2.72 9.38
C PRO A 317 -21.94 -2.14 7.97
N LEU A 318 -23.05 -2.29 7.25
CA LEU A 318 -23.23 -1.76 5.88
C LEU A 318 -22.83 -0.28 5.76
N LYS A 319 -23.16 0.53 6.78
CA LYS A 319 -22.83 1.95 6.84
C LYS A 319 -21.32 2.20 6.73
N ILE A 320 -20.51 1.38 7.39
CA ILE A 320 -19.06 1.49 7.39
C ILE A 320 -18.50 1.10 6.03
N ILE A 321 -18.99 -0.01 5.45
CA ILE A 321 -18.59 -0.43 4.11
C ILE A 321 -18.90 0.66 3.07
N ASN A 322 -20.09 1.28 3.12
CA ASN A 322 -20.45 2.35 2.19
C ASN A 322 -19.52 3.56 2.29
N GLU A 323 -19.12 3.96 3.50
CA GLU A 323 -18.15 5.05 3.66
C GLU A 323 -16.76 4.65 3.14
N VAL A 324 -16.32 3.41 3.36
CA VAL A 324 -15.07 2.92 2.77
C VAL A 324 -15.14 2.96 1.24
N ILE A 325 -16.24 2.47 0.65
CA ILE A 325 -16.45 2.52 -0.80
C ILE A 325 -16.40 3.95 -1.31
N LYS A 326 -17.08 4.90 -0.67
CA LYS A 326 -17.01 6.33 -1.02
C LYS A 326 -15.58 6.85 -0.97
N PHE A 327 -14.85 6.54 0.10
CA PHE A 327 -13.46 6.95 0.27
C PHE A 327 -12.56 6.47 -0.88
N LEU A 328 -12.80 5.27 -1.42
CA LEU A 328 -12.04 4.75 -2.58
C LEU A 328 -12.12 5.66 -3.81
N TYR A 329 -13.19 6.44 -3.99
CA TYR A 329 -13.32 7.36 -5.11
C TYR A 329 -12.88 8.78 -4.78
N THR A 330 -13.24 9.25 -3.59
CA THR A 330 -13.21 10.68 -3.29
C THR A 330 -12.00 11.09 -2.46
N GLU A 331 -11.30 10.14 -1.85
CA GLU A 331 -10.32 10.36 -0.76
C GLU A 331 -10.88 11.16 0.43
N THR A 332 -12.20 11.34 0.54
CA THR A 332 -12.80 12.09 1.64
C THR A 332 -13.45 11.15 2.63
N ILE A 333 -13.16 11.36 3.91
CA ILE A 333 -13.95 10.80 5.01
C ILE A 333 -14.93 11.90 5.41
N ASP A 334 -16.23 11.59 5.40
CA ASP A 334 -17.26 12.60 5.55
C ASP A 334 -17.10 13.41 6.84
N GLN A 335 -16.98 14.74 6.71
CA GLN A 335 -16.76 15.66 7.82
C GLN A 335 -18.07 16.06 8.51
N GLU A 336 -19.24 15.74 7.92
CA GLU A 336 -20.56 16.13 8.42
C GLU A 336 -21.13 15.22 9.54
N LYS A 337 -20.28 14.74 10.45
CA LYS A 337 -20.67 13.95 11.65
C LYS A 337 -21.38 12.61 11.37
N ASN A 338 -21.34 12.08 10.14
CA ASN A 338 -22.02 10.82 9.80
C ASN A 338 -21.46 9.60 10.55
N LEU A 339 -20.14 9.55 10.82
CA LEU A 339 -19.50 8.51 11.64
C LEU A 339 -19.15 9.05 13.02
N ASN A 340 -19.55 8.39 14.10
CA ASN A 340 -19.08 8.66 15.45
C ASN A 340 -17.62 8.16 15.66
N ASN A 341 -17.05 8.30 16.87
CA ASN A 341 -15.65 7.93 17.08
C ASN A 341 -15.37 6.43 16.98
N ASP A 342 -16.32 5.60 17.41
CA ASP A 342 -16.21 4.14 17.34
C ASP A 342 -16.41 3.68 15.89
N GLU A 343 -17.37 4.29 15.18
CA GLU A 343 -17.59 4.06 13.75
C GLU A 343 -16.39 4.51 12.89
N LEU A 344 -15.64 5.53 13.31
CA LEU A 344 -14.38 5.90 12.65
C LEU A 344 -13.28 4.86 12.88
N GLU A 345 -13.29 4.18 14.02
CA GLU A 345 -12.39 3.06 14.29
C GLU A 345 -12.80 1.84 13.46
N ASP A 346 -14.09 1.52 13.40
CA ASP A 346 -14.62 0.47 12.52
C ASP A 346 -14.29 0.76 11.05
N PHE A 347 -14.40 2.02 10.62
CA PHE A 347 -13.96 2.45 9.29
C PHE A 347 -12.47 2.12 9.08
N TYR A 348 -11.61 2.51 10.02
CA TYR A 348 -10.18 2.23 9.93
C TYR A 348 -9.89 0.72 9.86
N GLU A 349 -10.49 -0.07 10.75
CA GLU A 349 -10.33 -1.53 10.76
C GLU A 349 -10.88 -2.18 9.49
N THR A 350 -11.94 -1.63 8.89
CA THR A 350 -12.48 -2.09 7.60
C THR A 350 -11.50 -1.81 6.46
N THR A 351 -10.86 -0.64 6.45
CA THR A 351 -9.84 -0.32 5.45
C THR A 351 -8.61 -1.22 5.58
N ASP A 352 -8.29 -1.66 6.80
CA ASP A 352 -7.24 -2.67 7.05
C ASP A 352 -7.67 -4.05 6.54
N TYR A 353 -8.91 -4.45 6.80
CA TYR A 353 -9.48 -5.71 6.30
C TYR A 353 -9.46 -5.79 4.76
N PHE A 354 -9.78 -4.68 4.07
CA PHE A 354 -9.68 -4.60 2.61
C PHE A 354 -8.25 -4.44 2.09
N LEU A 355 -7.23 -4.40 2.96
CA LEU A 355 -5.83 -4.17 2.58
C LEU A 355 -5.69 -2.95 1.66
N LEU A 356 -6.28 -1.82 2.08
CA LEU A 356 -6.15 -0.58 1.33
C LEU A 356 -4.72 -0.01 1.46
N ASN A 357 -4.17 0.47 0.35
CA ASN A 357 -2.80 0.98 0.29
C ASN A 357 -2.58 2.27 1.13
N GLU A 358 -3.65 2.90 1.63
CA GLU A 358 -3.68 4.26 2.20
C GLU A 358 -3.95 4.34 3.72
N ARG A 359 -3.78 3.23 4.45
CA ARG A 359 -4.08 3.10 5.90
C ARG A 359 -3.59 4.30 6.74
N SER A 360 -2.38 4.70 6.44
CA SER A 360 -1.59 5.81 6.97
C SER A 360 -2.28 7.19 6.85
N ALA A 361 -2.73 7.52 5.63
CA ALA A 361 -3.42 8.77 5.30
C ALA A 361 -4.84 8.78 5.85
N ILE A 362 -5.50 7.61 5.86
CA ILE A 362 -6.81 7.40 6.47
C ILE A 362 -6.75 7.71 7.97
N GLN A 363 -5.80 7.13 8.71
CA GLN A 363 -5.65 7.37 10.15
C GLN A 363 -5.44 8.86 10.45
N SER A 364 -4.55 9.51 9.69
CA SER A 364 -4.29 10.95 9.83
C SER A 364 -5.55 11.80 9.59
N LYS A 365 -6.39 11.43 8.61
CA LYS A 365 -7.67 12.10 8.34
C LYS A 365 -8.66 11.88 9.49
N ILE A 366 -8.74 10.66 10.03
CA ILE A 366 -9.60 10.33 11.18
C ILE A 366 -9.18 11.14 12.42
N GLU A 367 -7.88 11.23 12.71
CA GLU A 367 -7.36 12.02 13.84
C GLU A 367 -7.70 13.49 13.72
N ARG A 368 -7.55 14.09 12.52
CA ARG A 368 -7.96 15.49 12.29
C ARG A 368 -9.44 15.69 12.54
N ILE A 369 -10.30 14.79 12.05
CA ILE A 369 -11.75 14.83 12.30
C ILE A 369 -12.04 14.76 13.82
N LYS A 370 -11.38 13.84 14.55
CA LYS A 370 -11.52 13.70 16.01
C LYS A 370 -11.09 14.99 16.73
N VAL A 371 -10.03 15.66 16.29
CA VAL A 371 -9.54 16.94 16.85
C VAL A 371 -10.51 18.10 16.58
N ASP A 372 -10.98 18.25 15.33
CA ASP A 372 -11.86 19.36 14.96
C ASP A 372 -13.22 19.27 15.65
N ARG A 373 -13.73 18.05 15.87
CA ARG A 373 -14.93 17.84 16.70
C ARG A 373 -14.74 18.31 18.13
N LYS A 374 -13.59 18.05 18.76
CA LYS A 374 -13.27 18.53 20.12
C LYS A 374 -13.19 20.06 20.20
N LYS A 375 -12.69 20.73 19.16
CA LYS A 375 -12.66 22.20 19.09
C LYS A 375 -14.06 22.79 18.91
N SER A 376 -14.90 22.14 18.11
CA SER A 376 -16.29 22.59 17.92
C SER A 376 -17.11 22.47 19.21
N SER A 377 -16.91 21.43 20.02
CA SER A 377 -17.62 21.26 21.29
C SER A 377 -17.15 22.22 22.39
N SER A 378 -15.88 22.65 22.37
CA SER A 378 -15.36 23.63 23.34
C SER A 378 -15.85 25.05 23.07
N TRP A 379 -16.09 25.43 21.81
CA TRP A 379 -16.64 26.74 21.43
C TRP A 379 -18.10 26.94 21.86
N PHE A 380 -18.94 25.91 21.81
CA PHE A 380 -20.32 25.99 22.32
C PHE A 380 -20.40 26.09 23.86
N GLY A 381 -19.32 25.78 24.58
CA GLY A 381 -19.26 25.89 26.05
C GLY A 381 -19.00 27.30 26.59
N TRP A 382 -18.61 28.26 25.75
CA TRP A 382 -18.29 29.63 26.16
C TRP A 382 -19.40 30.67 25.86
N GLY A 383 -20.51 30.25 25.20
CA GLY A 383 -21.61 31.14 24.82
C GLY A 383 -22.77 31.26 25.81
N SER A 384 -22.82 30.45 26.86
CA SER A 384 -24.01 30.31 27.73
C SER A 384 -23.78 30.72 29.20
N LYS A 385 -22.83 31.63 29.45
CA LYS A 385 -22.72 32.34 30.73
C LYS A 385 -22.58 33.85 30.52
N LYS A 386 -23.67 34.50 30.10
CA LYS A 386 -23.98 35.91 30.43
C LYS A 386 -25.41 36.25 29.98
N LYS A 387 -26.36 35.98 30.87
CA LYS A 387 -27.60 36.75 31.06
C LYS A 387 -28.31 36.23 32.30
N LYS A 388 -28.03 36.85 33.43
CA LYS A 388 -28.99 37.18 34.49
C LYS A 388 -28.44 38.36 35.27
#